data_AF-A0A928DB50-F1
#
_entry.id   AF-A0A928DB50-F1
#
_cell.length_a   1.000
_cell.length_b   1.000
_cell.length_c   1.000
_cell.angle_alpha   90.00
_cell.angle_beta   90.00
_cell.angle_gamma   90.00
#
_symmetry.space_group_name_H-M   'P 1'
#
loop_
_entity.id
_entity.type
_entity.pdbx_description
1 polymer ?
#
loop_
_entity_poly.entity_id
_entity_poly.type
_entity_poly.pdbx_seq_one_letter_code
_entity_poly.pdbx_strand_id
1 'polypeptide(L)'
;MEISSAGKTATLPFTWEWDIAGRRELRFAGFDNPHPFRLMDGSVYTGATYFEDKMIKKWKPVLDAGQFMMIGETGCLNKTPHDVALRWLEDNLRIWKEKGISWAMWGFRGTMSILNSGRTDVEYEDYQGLKLDRKMLELLQKY
;
A
#
# COMPACT_ATOMS: atom_id res chain seq x y z
N MET A 1 6.36 21.77 27.25
CA MET A 1 6.99 23.07 26.96
C MET A 1 6.34 24.10 27.87
N GLU A 2 7.06 24.49 28.93
CA GLU A 2 6.87 25.82 29.51
C GLU A 2 7.32 26.86 28.48
N ILE A 3 6.63 28.00 28.45
CA ILE A 3 6.93 29.10 27.54
C ILE A 3 7.58 30.21 28.36
N SER A 4 8.82 30.58 28.03
CA SER A 4 9.41 31.85 28.45
C SER A 4 9.28 32.91 27.35
N SER A 5 9.31 34.17 27.77
CA SER A 5 8.69 35.33 27.12
C SER A 5 9.55 36.08 26.09
N ALA A 6 10.42 35.42 25.34
CA ALA A 6 11.24 36.11 24.34
C ALA A 6 11.47 35.29 23.07
N GLY A 7 10.71 35.59 21.99
CA GLY A 7 11.06 35.35 20.59
C GLY A 7 11.29 33.89 20.16
N LYS A 8 10.39 33.35 19.32
CA LYS A 8 10.41 31.97 18.83
C LYS A 8 11.66 31.64 18.00
N THR A 9 12.70 31.14 18.65
CA THR A 9 13.65 30.19 18.05
C THR A 9 13.13 28.79 18.34
N ALA A 10 12.65 28.09 17.31
CA ALA A 10 12.42 26.66 17.41
C ALA A 10 13.74 25.95 17.09
N THR A 11 14.48 25.56 18.12
CA THR A 11 15.57 24.60 17.94
C THR A 11 14.91 23.23 17.84
N LEU A 12 14.74 22.72 16.62
CA LEU A 12 14.53 21.28 16.44
C LEU A 12 15.85 20.62 16.87
N PRO A 13 15.89 19.85 17.96
CA PRO A 13 17.10 19.12 18.29
C PRO A 13 17.39 18.21 17.10
N PHE A 14 18.59 18.32 16.55
CA PHE A 14 19.09 17.35 15.59
C PHE A 14 19.28 16.04 16.37
N THR A 15 18.27 15.15 16.34
CA THR A 15 18.35 13.86 17.04
C THR A 15 18.91 12.82 16.09
N TRP A 16 19.92 12.09 16.55
CA TRP A 16 20.46 10.89 15.91
C TRP A 16 19.79 9.63 16.48
N GLU A 17 18.53 9.72 16.92
CA GLU A 17 17.79 8.56 17.45
C GLU A 17 17.42 7.62 16.30
N TRP A 18 18.41 6.82 15.89
CA TRP A 18 18.26 5.66 15.03
C TRP A 18 17.39 4.58 15.68
N ASP A 19 17.23 4.65 16.99
CA ASP A 19 16.51 3.68 17.81
C ASP A 19 15.18 4.25 18.32
N ILE A 20 14.28 4.55 17.38
CA ILE A 20 12.88 4.77 17.73
C ILE A 20 12.32 3.39 18.11
N ALA A 21 11.89 3.22 19.36
CA ALA A 21 11.27 2.00 19.86
C ALA A 21 10.21 1.48 18.86
N GLY A 22 10.41 0.26 18.36
CA GLY A 22 9.53 -0.37 17.36
C GLY A 22 10.03 -0.34 15.91
N ARG A 23 11.26 0.12 15.63
CA ARG A 23 11.92 -0.20 14.35
C ARG A 23 12.20 -1.70 14.28
N ARG A 24 11.73 -2.33 13.22
CA ARG A 24 12.12 -3.69 12.87
C ARG A 24 13.38 -3.61 12.03
N GLU A 25 14.45 -4.26 12.48
CA GLU A 25 15.67 -4.40 11.69
C GLU A 25 15.41 -5.35 10.52
N LEU A 26 15.76 -4.87 9.33
CA LEU A 26 15.63 -5.61 8.09
C LEU A 26 17.02 -6.01 7.59
N ARG A 27 17.17 -7.30 7.31
CA ARG A 27 18.34 -7.85 6.65
C ARG A 27 18.05 -8.03 5.16
N PHE A 28 18.98 -7.53 4.33
CA PHE A 28 19.01 -7.86 2.91
C PHE A 28 19.70 -9.21 2.71
N ALA A 29 18.99 -10.16 2.09
CA ALA A 29 19.40 -11.55 1.90
C ALA A 29 19.97 -11.85 0.51
N GLY A 30 20.22 -10.81 -0.31
CA GLY A 30 20.78 -10.92 -1.67
C GLY A 30 19.73 -10.82 -2.77
N PHE A 31 20.15 -10.39 -3.96
CA PHE A 31 19.28 -10.19 -5.12
C PHE A 31 18.73 -11.50 -5.71
N ASP A 32 19.46 -12.61 -5.54
CA ASP A 32 19.04 -13.93 -6.00
C ASP A 32 18.02 -14.59 -5.05
N ASN A 33 17.74 -13.96 -3.90
CA ASN A 33 16.74 -14.46 -2.97
C ASN A 33 15.34 -14.01 -3.43
N PRO A 34 14.35 -14.92 -3.57
CA PRO A 34 12.97 -14.53 -3.92
C PRO A 34 12.33 -13.60 -2.89
N HIS A 35 12.84 -13.60 -1.66
CA HIS A 35 12.46 -12.69 -0.58
C HIS A 35 13.70 -11.98 -0.04
N PRO A 36 14.14 -10.90 -0.71
CA PRO A 36 15.41 -10.26 -0.42
C PRO A 36 15.41 -9.52 0.91
N PHE A 37 14.25 -9.19 1.49
CA PHE A 37 14.16 -8.53 2.78
C PHE A 37 13.57 -9.46 3.84
N ARG A 38 14.26 -9.56 4.98
CA ARG A 38 13.88 -10.41 6.10
C ARG A 38 14.02 -9.68 7.42
N LEU A 39 13.21 -10.05 8.39
CA LEU A 39 13.39 -9.64 9.78
C LEU A 39 14.60 -10.39 10.39
N MET A 40 15.12 -9.90 11.51
CA MET A 40 16.25 -10.51 12.20
C MET A 40 15.97 -11.94 12.69
N ASP A 41 14.71 -12.27 12.96
CA ASP A 41 14.26 -13.63 13.29
C ASP A 41 14.18 -14.58 12.08
N GLY A 42 14.52 -14.09 10.88
CA GLY A 42 14.51 -14.84 9.62
C GLY A 42 13.19 -14.79 8.85
N SER A 43 12.13 -14.22 9.45
CA SER A 43 10.81 -14.09 8.81
C SER A 43 10.90 -13.23 7.55
N VAL A 44 10.16 -13.61 6.52
CA VAL A 44 10.07 -12.84 5.27
C VAL A 44 9.38 -11.51 5.53
N TYR A 45 9.92 -10.44 4.94
CA TYR A 45 9.30 -9.12 4.97
C TYR A 45 8.98 -8.66 3.55
N THR A 46 7.69 -8.53 3.24
CA THR A 46 7.17 -8.14 1.92
C THR A 46 6.41 -6.80 1.99
N GLY A 47 5.94 -6.34 0.83
CA GLY A 47 4.99 -5.22 0.75
C GLY A 47 3.73 -5.50 1.58
N ALA A 48 3.18 -6.72 1.51
CA ALA A 48 2.04 -7.14 2.32
C ALA A 48 2.30 -7.01 3.83
N THR A 49 3.43 -7.52 4.33
CA THR A 49 3.74 -7.42 5.77
C THR A 49 3.90 -5.98 6.21
N TYR A 50 4.56 -5.15 5.39
CA TYR A 50 4.67 -3.71 5.65
C TYR A 50 3.29 -3.06 5.72
N PHE A 51 2.41 -3.37 4.76
CA PHE A 51 1.06 -2.80 4.68
C PHE A 51 0.21 -3.17 5.90
N GLU A 52 0.17 -4.44 6.28
CA GLU A 52 -0.56 -4.87 7.48
C GLU A 52 -0.04 -4.17 8.73
N ASP A 53 1.27 -4.17 8.92
CA ASP A 53 1.89 -3.65 10.14
C ASP A 53 1.76 -2.13 10.28
N LYS A 54 1.92 -1.39 9.18
CA LYS A 54 2.01 0.08 9.22
C LYS A 54 0.70 0.79 8.94
N MET A 55 -0.14 0.19 8.09
CA MET A 55 -1.38 0.81 7.65
C MET A 55 -2.58 0.21 8.38
N ILE A 56 -2.69 -1.11 8.46
CA ILE A 56 -3.91 -1.77 8.98
C ILE A 56 -3.91 -1.92 10.49
N LYS A 57 -2.79 -2.30 11.11
CA LYS A 57 -2.70 -2.59 12.55
C LYS A 57 -3.22 -1.47 13.45
N LYS A 58 -3.07 -0.21 13.03
CA LYS A 58 -3.56 0.98 13.75
C LYS A 58 -5.08 1.03 13.88
N TRP A 59 -5.80 0.39 12.96
CA TRP A 59 -7.25 0.33 12.91
C TRP A 59 -7.82 -0.92 13.58
N LYS A 60 -6.97 -1.81 14.11
CA LYS A 60 -7.41 -3.03 14.80
C LYS A 60 -8.50 -2.78 15.87
N PRO A 61 -8.43 -1.74 16.72
CA PRO A 61 -9.49 -1.48 17.69
C PRO A 61 -10.86 -1.19 17.05
N VAL A 62 -10.88 -0.53 15.88
CA VAL A 62 -12.12 -0.23 15.13
C VAL A 62 -12.70 -1.52 14.53
N LEU A 63 -11.83 -2.34 13.93
CA LEU A 63 -12.20 -3.64 13.36
C LEU A 63 -12.70 -4.62 14.43
N ASP A 64 -11.99 -4.73 15.56
CA ASP A 64 -12.35 -5.60 16.68
C ASP A 64 -13.68 -5.17 17.34
N ALA A 65 -14.01 -3.87 17.29
CA ALA A 65 -15.28 -3.33 17.74
C ALA A 65 -16.44 -3.56 16.75
N GLY A 66 -16.20 -4.21 15.61
CA GLY A 66 -17.20 -4.45 14.57
C GLY A 66 -17.70 -3.18 13.88
N GLN A 67 -16.93 -2.10 13.93
CA GLN A 67 -17.29 -0.84 13.28
C GLN A 67 -16.95 -0.88 11.79
N PHE A 68 -17.77 -0.19 10.99
CA PHE A 68 -17.55 -0.07 9.56
C PHE A 68 -16.23 0.65 9.26
N MET A 69 -15.43 0.06 8.38
CA MET A 69 -14.19 0.64 7.86
C MET A 69 -14.12 0.43 6.35
N MET A 70 -13.62 1.44 5.64
CA MET A 70 -13.42 1.40 4.21
C MET A 70 -12.12 2.10 3.83
N ILE A 71 -11.44 1.55 2.83
CA ILE A 71 -10.43 2.26 2.05
C ILE A 71 -11.15 3.08 0.99
N GLY A 72 -11.38 4.36 1.28
CA GLY A 72 -12.17 5.24 0.40
C GLY A 72 -11.56 5.43 -0.99
N GLU A 73 -10.24 5.29 -1.10
CA GLU A 73 -9.50 5.47 -2.34
C GLU A 73 -8.32 4.50 -2.42
N THR A 74 -8.22 3.79 -3.53
CA THR A 74 -7.04 3.00 -3.87
C THR A 74 -6.73 3.05 -5.36
N GLY A 75 -5.46 2.98 -5.72
CA GLY A 75 -5.06 2.99 -7.12
C GLY A 75 -3.54 3.08 -7.25
N CYS A 76 -3.07 2.76 -8.45
CA CYS A 76 -1.67 2.83 -8.79
C CYS A 76 -1.50 3.67 -10.06
N LEU A 77 -0.62 4.66 -10.02
CA LEU A 77 -0.36 5.55 -11.15
C LEU A 77 0.16 4.75 -12.36
N ASN A 78 -0.28 5.14 -13.56
CA ASN A 78 0.03 4.48 -14.83
C ASN A 78 1.51 4.49 -15.26
N LYS A 79 2.40 5.06 -14.44
CA LYS A 79 3.86 5.06 -14.65
C LYS A 79 4.57 3.90 -13.95
N THR A 80 3.88 3.19 -13.07
CA THR A 80 4.39 1.96 -12.42
C THR A 80 4.23 0.78 -13.37
N PRO A 81 5.25 -0.09 -13.55
CA PRO A 81 5.10 -1.32 -14.33
C PRO A 81 3.85 -2.09 -13.91
N HIS A 82 3.08 -2.55 -14.90
CA HIS A 82 1.76 -3.10 -14.68
C HIS A 82 1.80 -4.38 -13.82
N ASP A 83 2.80 -5.23 -14.03
CA ASP A 83 2.99 -6.45 -13.24
C ASP A 83 3.23 -6.14 -11.75
N VAL A 84 4.01 -5.09 -11.44
CA VAL A 84 4.23 -4.60 -10.08
C VAL A 84 2.94 -4.04 -9.49
N ALA A 85 2.20 -3.25 -10.28
CA ALA A 85 0.92 -2.66 -9.85
C ALA A 85 -0.11 -3.74 -9.50
N LEU A 86 -0.23 -4.81 -10.31
CA LEU A 86 -1.14 -5.93 -10.04
C LEU A 86 -0.74 -6.71 -8.79
N ARG A 87 0.55 -7.04 -8.61
CA ARG A 87 1.02 -7.74 -7.39
C ARG A 87 0.75 -6.93 -6.13
N TRP A 88 1.03 -5.63 -6.17
CA TRP A 88 0.73 -4.71 -5.07
C TRP A 88 -0.77 -4.63 -4.78
N LEU A 89 -1.60 -4.51 -5.82
CA LEU A 89 -3.04 -4.42 -5.66
C LEU A 89 -3.62 -5.73 -5.10
N GLU A 90 -3.13 -6.89 -5.56
CA GLU A 90 -3.55 -8.20 -5.06
C GLU A 90 -3.25 -8.38 -3.57
N ASP A 91 -2.06 -8.00 -3.10
CA ASP A 91 -1.71 -8.04 -1.68
C ASP A 91 -2.71 -7.22 -0.85
N ASN A 92 -3.02 -6.01 -1.30
CA ASN A 92 -3.96 -5.12 -0.62
C ASN A 92 -5.38 -5.68 -0.60
N LEU A 93 -5.91 -6.09 -1.76
CA LEU A 93 -7.27 -6.65 -1.91
C LEU A 93 -7.46 -7.88 -1.04
N ARG A 94 -6.48 -8.78 -1.03
CA ARG A 94 -6.49 -9.97 -0.18
C ARG A 94 -6.57 -9.60 1.31
N ILE A 95 -5.70 -8.70 1.76
CA ILE A 95 -5.66 -8.24 3.16
C ILE A 95 -6.98 -7.56 3.56
N TRP A 96 -7.56 -6.73 2.70
CA TRP A 96 -8.83 -6.07 2.99
C TRP A 96 -9.99 -7.06 3.08
N LYS A 97 -10.07 -7.99 2.12
CA LYS A 97 -11.09 -9.06 2.12
C LYS A 97 -11.01 -9.92 3.38
N GLU A 98 -9.80 -10.38 3.75
CA GLU A 98 -9.56 -11.19 4.95
C GLU A 98 -10.02 -10.50 6.24
N LYS A 99 -10.02 -9.16 6.28
CA LYS A 99 -10.37 -8.35 7.46
C LYS A 99 -11.75 -7.70 7.38
N GLY A 100 -12.54 -7.99 6.33
CA GLY A 100 -13.86 -7.40 6.13
C GLY A 100 -13.84 -5.88 5.88
N ILE A 101 -12.75 -5.36 5.33
CA ILE A 101 -12.61 -3.93 4.99
C ILE A 101 -13.08 -3.74 3.55
N SER A 102 -14.00 -2.80 3.31
CA SER A 102 -14.42 -2.45 1.94
C SER A 102 -13.41 -1.52 1.26
N TRP A 103 -13.43 -1.43 -0.08
CA TRP A 103 -12.53 -0.55 -0.83
C TRP A 103 -13.23 0.09 -2.03
N ALA A 104 -12.68 1.23 -2.49
CA ALA A 104 -13.03 1.84 -3.76
C ALA A 104 -11.78 2.24 -4.54
N MET A 105 -11.76 1.94 -5.84
CA MET A 105 -10.74 2.46 -6.74
C MET A 105 -10.87 4.00 -6.84
N TRP A 106 -9.74 4.70 -6.95
CA TRP A 106 -9.68 6.16 -7.10
C TRP A 106 -10.56 6.66 -8.26
N GLY A 107 -10.67 5.86 -9.33
CA GLY A 107 -11.63 6.13 -10.38
C GLY A 107 -12.00 4.89 -11.16
N PHE A 108 -13.09 5.01 -11.93
CA PHE A 108 -13.49 4.00 -12.90
C PHE A 108 -12.84 4.21 -14.28
N ARG A 109 -12.50 5.47 -14.62
CA ARG A 109 -11.76 5.87 -15.82
C ARG A 109 -10.58 6.77 -15.45
N GLY A 110 -9.50 6.73 -16.24
CA GLY A 110 -8.30 7.54 -16.03
C GLY A 110 -7.13 6.79 -15.38
N THR A 111 -6.08 7.51 -15.03
CA THR A 111 -4.72 6.97 -14.82
C THR A 111 -4.57 5.93 -13.70
N MET A 112 -5.51 5.86 -12.76
CA MET A 112 -5.51 4.94 -11.62
C MET A 112 -6.71 3.97 -11.64
N SER A 113 -7.24 3.69 -12.83
CA SER A 113 -8.46 2.90 -13.03
C SER A 113 -8.25 1.72 -14.00
N ILE A 114 -9.32 0.96 -14.23
CA ILE A 114 -9.36 -0.15 -15.19
C ILE A 114 -9.68 0.26 -16.63
N LEU A 115 -10.18 1.48 -16.85
CA LEU A 115 -10.56 1.96 -18.18
C LEU A 115 -9.76 3.20 -18.58
N ASN A 116 -9.20 3.18 -19.78
CA ASN A 116 -8.42 4.29 -20.34
C ASN A 116 -7.31 4.77 -19.38
N SER A 117 -6.63 3.83 -18.73
CA SER A 117 -5.60 4.16 -17.74
C SER A 117 -4.31 4.70 -18.35
N GLY A 118 -4.07 4.41 -19.63
CA GLY A 118 -2.92 4.96 -20.38
C GLY A 118 -1.58 4.39 -19.92
N ARG A 119 -1.58 3.24 -19.23
CA ARG A 119 -0.40 2.38 -19.06
C ARG A 119 0.11 1.95 -20.44
N THR A 120 1.43 1.98 -20.63
CA THR A 120 2.09 1.68 -21.90
C THR A 120 2.40 0.20 -22.10
N ASP A 121 2.27 -0.60 -21.05
CA ASP A 121 2.62 -2.01 -20.94
C ASP A 121 1.39 -2.91 -20.68
N VAL A 122 0.20 -2.40 -21.01
CA VAL A 122 -1.07 -3.13 -20.91
C VAL A 122 -1.58 -3.42 -22.32
N GLU A 123 -1.82 -4.71 -22.57
CA GLU A 123 -2.62 -5.17 -23.71
C GLU A 123 -4.10 -4.93 -23.36
N TYR A 124 -4.66 -3.81 -23.86
CA TYR A 124 -6.05 -3.45 -23.58
C TYR A 124 -7.02 -4.22 -24.48
N GLU A 125 -8.15 -4.61 -23.89
CA GLU A 125 -9.32 -5.06 -24.62
C GLU A 125 -10.15 -3.84 -25.07
N ASP A 126 -10.66 -3.85 -26.31
CA ASP A 126 -11.69 -2.88 -26.71
C ASP A 126 -13.03 -3.27 -26.07
N TYR A 127 -13.54 -2.41 -25.21
CA TYR A 127 -14.83 -2.57 -24.56
C TYR A 127 -15.67 -1.33 -24.80
N GLN A 128 -16.57 -1.39 -25.78
CA GLN A 128 -17.46 -0.29 -26.15
C GLN A 128 -16.70 1.01 -26.50
N GLY A 129 -15.57 0.89 -27.21
CA GLY A 129 -14.70 2.02 -27.55
C GLY A 129 -13.84 2.54 -26.39
N LEU A 130 -13.78 1.81 -25.28
CA LEU A 130 -12.89 2.08 -24.15
C LEU A 130 -11.77 1.03 -24.11
N LYS A 131 -10.60 1.46 -23.65
CA LYS A 131 -9.44 0.59 -23.43
C LYS A 131 -9.55 -0.05 -22.04
N LEU A 132 -9.95 -1.32 -21.97
CA LEU A 132 -10.14 -2.07 -20.74
C LEU A 132 -8.89 -2.86 -20.36
N ASP A 133 -8.43 -2.66 -19.13
CA ASP A 133 -7.45 -3.51 -18.46
C ASP A 133 -8.14 -4.76 -17.91
N ARG A 134 -8.21 -5.81 -18.74
CA ARG A 134 -8.89 -7.08 -18.41
C ARG A 134 -8.28 -7.73 -17.16
N LYS A 135 -6.95 -7.70 -17.03
CA LYS A 135 -6.23 -8.34 -15.92
C LYS A 135 -6.55 -7.66 -14.59
N MET A 136 -6.56 -6.32 -14.56
CA MET A 136 -6.92 -5.60 -13.34
C MET A 136 -8.41 -5.77 -12.99
N LEU A 137 -9.30 -5.80 -13.98
CA LEU A 137 -10.73 -6.07 -13.75
C LEU A 137 -10.95 -7.46 -13.13
N GLU A 138 -10.35 -8.51 -13.69
CA GLU A 138 -10.46 -9.88 -13.15
C GLU A 138 -9.90 -9.96 -11.73
N LEU A 139 -8.78 -9.28 -11.47
CA LEU A 139 -8.21 -9.20 -10.13
C LEU A 139 -9.19 -8.54 -9.14
N LEU A 140 -9.85 -7.44 -9.53
CA LEU A 140 -10.85 -6.78 -8.69
C LEU A 140 -12.10 -7.65 -8.46
N GLN A 141 -12.51 -8.46 -9.44
CA GLN A 141 -13.68 -9.36 -9.30
C GLN A 141 -13.39 -10.60 -8.45
N LYS A 142 -12.12 -11.01 -8.35
CA LYS A 142 -11.68 -12.14 -7.53
C LYS A 142 -11.83 -11.87 -6.02
N TYR A 143 -11.66 -10.62 -5.61
CA TYR A 143 -11.68 -10.20 -4.21
C TYR A 143 -12.99 -9.50 -3.86
#